data_AF-A0A958HU40-F1
#
_entry.id   AF-A0A958HU40-F1
#
_cell.length_a   1.000
_cell.length_b   1.000
_cell.length_c   1.000
_cell.angle_alpha   90.00
_cell.angle_beta   90.00
_cell.angle_gamma   90.00
#
_symmetry.space_group_name_H-M   'P 1'
#
loop_
_entity.id
_entity.type
_entity.pdbx_description
1 polymer ?
#
loop_
_entity_poly.entity_id
_entity_poly.type
_entity_poly.pdbx_seq_one_letter_code
_entity_poly.pdbx_strand_id
1 'polypeptide(L)'
;MFSKSGEKIDMVATRYDYFPASFRWRGRRLEVMAVEKCWTTQRRQMLRQFRVRTEAGVFVLSCEPAKDVWRVRRWPLTYWLPWLRKGGAPRYPLPRRQRRPALGGLAMQPATARVKRS
;
A
#
# COMPACT_ATOMS: atom_id res chain seq x y z
N MET A 1 -18.84 1.80 3.75
CA MET A 1 -18.81 1.42 5.18
C MET A 1 -17.91 0.20 5.36
N PHE A 2 -16.70 0.35 5.90
CA PHE A 2 -15.86 -0.81 6.23
C PHE A 2 -16.31 -1.33 7.60
N SER A 3 -16.97 -2.49 7.62
CA SER A 3 -17.40 -3.11 8.87
C SER A 3 -16.19 -3.29 9.79
N LYS A 4 -16.27 -2.76 11.02
CA LYS A 4 -15.19 -2.84 12.03
C LYS A 4 -14.90 -4.29 12.44
N SER A 5 -15.83 -5.19 12.19
CA SER A 5 -15.79 -6.60 12.54
C SER A 5 -15.03 -7.38 11.47
N GLY A 6 -13.74 -7.65 11.70
CA GLY A 6 -12.99 -8.59 10.86
C GLY A 6 -13.64 -9.98 10.82
N GLU A 7 -13.48 -10.67 9.70
CA GLU A 7 -14.00 -12.02 9.46
C GLU A 7 -13.15 -13.05 10.22
N LYS A 8 -13.74 -14.06 10.84
CA LYS A 8 -12.98 -15.12 11.52
C LYS A 8 -12.19 -15.92 10.48
N ILE A 9 -10.96 -16.28 10.81
CA ILE A 9 -10.10 -17.12 9.97
C ILE A 9 -9.55 -18.27 10.77
N ASP A 10 -9.17 -19.32 10.06
CA ASP A 10 -8.42 -20.43 10.62
C ASP A 10 -6.94 -20.16 10.38
N MET A 11 -6.16 -20.06 11.46
CA MET A 11 -4.70 -20.04 11.33
C MET A 11 -4.20 -21.43 10.98
N VAL A 12 -3.36 -21.52 9.96
CA VAL A 12 -2.82 -22.80 9.48
C VAL A 12 -1.40 -23.01 10.00
N ALA A 13 -0.58 -21.95 10.01
CA ALA A 13 0.77 -22.01 10.55
C ALA A 13 1.23 -20.64 11.07
N THR A 14 2.03 -20.69 12.13
CA THR A 14 2.78 -19.56 12.68
C THR A 14 4.29 -19.84 12.58
N ARG A 15 5.08 -18.78 12.47
CA ARG A 15 6.54 -18.80 12.59
C ARG A 15 6.92 -18.35 13.99
N TYR A 16 7.84 -19.08 14.62
CA TYR A 16 8.30 -18.81 15.99
C TYR A 16 7.14 -18.71 16.99
N ASP A 17 6.09 -19.51 16.77
CA ASP A 17 4.85 -19.53 17.56
C ASP A 17 4.12 -18.18 17.70
N TYR A 18 4.53 -17.16 16.94
CA TYR A 18 4.12 -15.78 17.16
C TYR A 18 3.73 -15.05 15.86
N PHE A 19 4.53 -15.19 14.80
CA PHE A 19 4.29 -14.50 13.55
C PHE A 19 3.38 -15.31 12.64
N PRO A 20 2.39 -14.71 11.97
CA PRO A 20 1.53 -15.45 11.05
C PRO A 20 2.34 -15.91 9.82
N ALA A 21 2.27 -17.20 9.48
CA ALA A 21 2.95 -17.79 8.33
C ALA A 21 1.97 -18.18 7.22
N SER A 22 0.85 -18.82 7.56
CA SER A 22 -0.23 -19.09 6.60
C SER A 22 -1.59 -19.18 7.30
N PHE A 23 -2.65 -18.78 6.60
CA PHE A 23 -4.02 -18.81 7.11
C PHE A 23 -5.02 -19.21 6.05
N ARG A 24 -6.19 -19.72 6.46
CA ARG A 24 -7.30 -20.05 5.58
C ARG A 24 -8.38 -19.00 5.68
N TRP A 25 -8.77 -18.45 4.53
CA TRP A 25 -9.82 -17.45 4.42
C TRP A 25 -10.70 -17.75 3.21
N ARG A 26 -12.02 -17.85 3.41
CA ARG A 26 -13.00 -18.21 2.37
C ARG A 26 -12.63 -19.47 1.58
N GLY A 27 -12.17 -20.50 2.29
CA GLY A 27 -11.73 -21.77 1.70
C GLY A 27 -10.38 -21.73 0.98
N ARG A 28 -9.74 -20.57 0.85
CA ARG A 28 -8.41 -20.43 0.24
C ARG A 28 -7.32 -20.37 1.30
N ARG A 29 -6.25 -21.14 1.11
CA ARG A 29 -5.04 -21.02 1.90
C ARG A 29 -4.20 -19.88 1.34
N LEU A 30 -3.83 -18.92 2.20
CA LEU A 30 -3.01 -17.78 1.85
C LEU A 30 -1.70 -17.86 2.63
N GLU A 31 -0.59 -17.79 1.91
CA GLU A 31 0.74 -17.74 2.49
C GLU A 31 1.15 -16.28 2.75
N VAL A 32 1.72 -16.05 3.93
CA VAL A 32 2.24 -14.75 4.34
C VAL A 32 3.65 -14.60 3.81
N MET A 33 3.80 -13.76 2.78
CA MET A 33 5.11 -13.47 2.20
C MET A 33 5.93 -12.53 3.10
N ALA A 34 5.27 -11.54 3.71
CA ALA A 34 5.93 -10.57 4.58
C ALA A 34 4.97 -9.99 5.62
N VAL A 35 5.49 -9.69 6.81
CA VAL A 35 4.79 -8.92 7.84
C VAL A 35 5.30 -7.48 7.76
N GLU A 36 4.45 -6.55 7.30
CA GLU A 36 4.82 -5.14 7.11
C GLU A 36 4.80 -4.36 8.43
N LYS A 37 3.87 -4.69 9.32
CA LYS A 37 3.69 -3.98 10.59
C LYS A 37 3.05 -4.88 11.63
N CYS A 38 3.54 -4.80 12.86
CA CYS A 38 2.93 -5.43 14.04
C CYS A 38 2.64 -4.33 15.08
N TRP A 39 1.46 -4.33 15.66
CA TRP A 39 1.13 -3.43 16.76
C TRP A 39 0.04 -4.01 17.65
N THR A 40 0.06 -3.63 18.92
CA THR A 40 -0.96 -4.04 19.88
C THR A 40 -1.92 -2.88 20.09
N THR A 41 -3.23 -3.19 20.07
CA THR A 41 -4.27 -2.21 20.41
C THR A 41 -5.01 -2.71 21.65
N GLN A 42 -5.02 -1.89 22.70
CA GLN A 42 -5.81 -2.14 23.91
C GLN A 42 -6.97 -1.15 23.90
N ARG A 43 -8.20 -1.64 23.65
CA ARG A 43 -9.42 -0.81 23.74
C ARG A 43 -10.37 -1.35 24.79
N ARG A 44 -10.99 -2.50 24.49
CA ARG A 44 -11.80 -3.28 25.44
C ARG A 44 -11.13 -4.60 25.81
N GLN A 45 -10.37 -5.15 24.86
CA GLN A 45 -9.54 -6.34 24.98
C GLN A 45 -8.19 -6.01 24.32
N MET A 46 -7.12 -6.68 24.76
CA MET A 46 -5.81 -6.60 24.12
C MET A 46 -5.88 -7.36 22.80
N LEU A 47 -5.67 -6.66 21.68
CA LEU A 47 -5.65 -7.25 20.33
C LEU A 47 -4.28 -7.04 19.71
N ARG A 48 -3.64 -8.11 19.26
CA ARG A 48 -2.43 -8.05 18.44
C ARG A 48 -2.81 -7.95 16.98
N GLN A 49 -2.33 -6.93 16.30
CA GLN A 49 -2.65 -6.67 14.90
C GLN A 49 -1.39 -6.80 14.04
N PHE A 50 -1.51 -7.53 12.95
CA PHE A 50 -0.44 -7.79 12.00
C PHE A 50 -0.91 -7.37 10.61
N ARG A 51 -0.18 -6.46 9.97
CA ARG A 51 -0.35 -6.15 8.56
C ARG A 51 0.56 -7.07 7.77
N VAL A 52 -0.04 -7.92 6.95
CA VAL A 52 0.65 -8.96 6.19
C VAL A 52 0.43 -8.77 4.70
N ARG A 53 1.48 -9.05 3.92
CA ARG A 53 1.45 -9.11 2.47
C ARG A 53 1.40 -10.58 2.05
N THR A 54 0.43 -10.87 1.20
CA THR A 54 0.21 -12.19 0.58
C THR A 54 0.17 -12.00 -0.93
N GLU A 55 0.18 -13.10 -1.68
CA GLU A 55 0.00 -13.07 -3.15
C GLU A 55 -1.33 -12.39 -3.55
N ALA A 56 -2.40 -12.60 -2.78
CA ALA A 56 -3.71 -12.00 -3.02
C ALA A 56 -3.82 -10.51 -2.63
N GLY A 57 -2.79 -9.95 -2.00
CA GLY A 57 -2.72 -8.56 -1.55
C GLY A 57 -2.43 -8.39 -0.07
N VAL A 58 -2.76 -7.21 0.46
CA VAL A 58 -2.46 -6.81 1.85
C VAL A 58 -3.66 -7.05 2.76
N PHE A 59 -3.41 -7.72 3.88
CA PHE A 59 -4.41 -8.06 4.89
C PHE A 59 -3.98 -7.55 6.25
N VAL A 60 -4.97 -7.26 7.10
CA VAL A 60 -4.75 -7.00 8.52
C VAL A 60 -5.35 -8.16 9.30
N LEU A 61 -4.49 -8.90 9.99
CA LEU A 61 -4.85 -9.96 10.90
C LEU A 61 -4.94 -9.37 12.31
N SER A 62 -5.96 -9.76 13.06
CA SER A 62 -6.09 -9.44 14.48
C SER A 62 -6.25 -10.72 15.28
N CYS A 63 -5.35 -10.92 16.23
CA CYS A 63 -5.38 -12.02 17.19
C CYS A 63 -5.80 -11.48 18.56
N GLU A 64 -6.79 -12.13 19.16
CA GLU A 64 -7.13 -11.95 20.57
C GLU A 64 -6.42 -13.05 21.38
N PRO A 65 -5.28 -12.77 22.04
CA PRO A 65 -4.48 -13.80 22.71
C PRO A 65 -5.23 -14.48 23.87
N ALA A 66 -6.23 -13.82 24.44
CA ALA A 66 -7.05 -14.39 25.52
C ALA A 66 -8.00 -15.50 25.05
N LYS A 67 -8.38 -15.51 23.77
CA LYS A 67 -9.34 -16.48 23.20
C LYS A 67 -8.77 -17.30 22.04
N ASP A 68 -7.54 -17.02 21.66
CA ASP A 68 -6.89 -17.51 20.43
C ASP A 68 -7.76 -17.34 19.17
N VAL A 69 -8.54 -16.26 19.13
CA VAL A 69 -9.41 -15.98 17.98
C VAL A 69 -8.66 -15.10 16.99
N TRP A 70 -8.49 -15.62 15.77
CA TRP A 70 -7.94 -14.89 14.65
C TRP A 70 -9.05 -14.34 13.76
N ARG A 71 -8.89 -13.07 13.39
CA ARG A 71 -9.76 -12.40 12.43
C ARG A 71 -8.94 -11.71 11.36
N VAL A 72 -9.46 -11.66 10.15
CA VAL A 72 -8.87 -10.95 9.02
C VAL A 72 -9.75 -9.79 8.60
N ARG A 73 -9.11 -8.71 8.18
CA ARG A 73 -9.73 -7.63 7.44
C ARG A 73 -8.91 -7.36 6.19
N ARG A 74 -9.56 -7.34 5.03
CA ARG A 74 -8.90 -6.91 3.80
C ARG A 74 -8.57 -5.43 3.90
N TRP A 75 -7.32 -5.06 3.63
CA TRP A 75 -6.99 -3.65 3.50
C TRP A 75 -7.61 -3.14 2.19
N PRO A 76 -8.29 -1.99 2.17
CA PRO A 76 -8.92 -1.50 0.95
C PRO A 76 -7.86 -1.32 -0.15
N LEU A 77 -8.08 -1.91 -1.33
CA LEU A 77 -7.19 -1.78 -2.48
C LEU A 77 -6.97 -0.30 -2.88
N THR A 78 -7.90 0.60 -2.53
CA THR A 78 -7.80 2.04 -2.79
C THR A 78 -6.58 2.72 -2.17
N TYR A 79 -5.96 2.12 -1.14
CA TYR A 79 -4.70 2.62 -0.58
C TYR A 79 -3.45 2.10 -1.31
N TRP A 80 -3.61 1.21 -2.29
CA TRP A 80 -2.54 0.71 -3.17
C TRP A 80 -2.63 1.29 -4.61
N LEU A 81 -3.68 2.05 -4.95
CA LEU A 81 -3.74 2.80 -6.21
C LEU A 81 -3.03 4.15 -6.06
N PRO A 82 -1.79 4.35 -6.56
CA PRO A 82 -1.07 5.62 -6.45
C PRO A 82 -1.79 6.81 -7.11
N TRP A 83 -2.74 6.56 -8.02
CA TRP A 83 -3.47 7.60 -8.76
C TRP A 83 -4.73 8.14 -8.07
N LEU A 84 -5.17 7.56 -6.94
CA LEU A 84 -6.25 8.12 -6.12
C LEU A 84 -5.73 9.03 -4.98
N ARG A 85 -4.43 9.38 -4.99
CA ARG A 85 -3.91 10.54 -4.29
C ARG A 85 -4.05 11.75 -5.22
N LYS A 86 -5.17 12.48 -5.14
CA LYS A 86 -5.20 13.87 -5.59
C LYS A 86 -4.07 14.63 -4.87
N GLY A 87 -3.01 14.97 -5.59
CA GLY A 87 -2.19 16.17 -5.35
C GLY A 87 -1.22 16.18 -4.16
N GLY A 88 -0.81 15.06 -3.58
CA GLY A 88 0.18 15.07 -2.49
C GLY A 88 1.59 14.76 -2.99
N ALA A 89 2.32 15.77 -3.48
CA ALA A 89 3.72 15.67 -3.90
C ALA A 89 4.59 14.92 -2.87
N PRO A 90 5.52 14.04 -3.29
CA PRO A 90 6.43 13.37 -2.36
C PRO A 90 7.29 14.39 -1.61
N ARG A 91 7.17 14.43 -0.27
CA ARG A 91 8.04 15.21 0.63
C ARG A 91 9.37 14.48 0.88
N TYR A 92 10.05 14.08 -0.17
CA TYR A 92 11.47 13.75 -0.10
C TYR A 92 12.20 14.73 -1.00
N PRO A 93 13.24 15.42 -0.52
CA PRO A 93 14.04 16.27 -1.39
C PRO A 93 14.69 15.39 -2.45
N LEU A 94 14.34 15.62 -3.72
CA LEU A 94 15.00 14.95 -4.84
C LEU A 94 16.47 15.43 -4.89
N PRO A 95 17.43 14.51 -5.10
CA PRO A 95 18.84 14.87 -5.23
C PRO A 95 19.06 15.79 -6.44
N ARG A 96 19.92 16.81 -6.26
CA ARG A 96 20.19 17.91 -7.21
C ARG A 96 20.52 17.48 -8.65
N ARG A 97 20.96 16.24 -8.88
CA ARG A 97 21.43 15.75 -10.19
C ARG A 97 20.33 15.44 -11.21
N GLN A 98 19.04 15.56 -10.85
CA GLN A 98 17.92 15.38 -11.79
C GLN A 98 17.27 16.69 -12.28
N ARG A 99 17.90 17.85 -12.07
CA ARG A 99 17.60 19.04 -12.88
C ARG A 99 18.10 18.82 -14.31
N ARG A 100 17.31 18.10 -15.11
CA ARG A 100 17.44 18.13 -16.57
C ARG A 100 16.87 19.48 -17.02
N PRO A 101 17.65 20.41 -17.60
CA PRO A 101 17.08 21.60 -18.19
C PRO A 101 16.22 21.14 -19.38
N ALA A 102 14.95 21.52 -19.37
CA ALA A 102 14.08 21.34 -20.52
C ALA A 102 14.65 22.19 -21.67
N LEU A 103 15.16 21.50 -22.69
CA LEU A 103 15.37 22.05 -24.02
C LEU A 103 14.01 22.49 -24.58
N GLY A 104 13.62 23.73 -24.27
CA GLY A 104 12.64 24.47 -25.04
C GLY A 104 13.31 24.99 -26.30
N GLY A 105 13.52 24.08 -27.26
CA GLY A 105 13.82 24.44 -28.64
C GLY A 105 12.60 25.14 -29.23
N LEU A 106 12.55 26.46 -29.08
CA LEU A 106 11.67 27.27 -29.91
C LEU A 106 12.21 27.22 -31.33
N ALA A 107 11.39 26.61 -32.18
CA ALA A 107 11.41 26.63 -33.63
C ALA A 107 12.19 27.80 -34.25
N MET A 108 13.29 27.44 -34.91
CA MET A 108 13.58 27.76 -36.32
C MET A 108 12.69 28.84 -36.94
N GLN A 109 13.18 30.08 -36.96
CA GLN A 109 12.67 31.14 -37.83
C GLN A 109 13.21 30.90 -39.25
N PRO A 110 12.36 30.73 -40.29
CA PRO A 110 12.83 30.90 -41.66
C PRO A 110 12.90 32.39 -41.98
N ALA A 111 14.10 32.85 -42.32
CA ALA A 111 14.30 34.12 -42.98
C ALA A 111 13.71 34.08 -44.39
N THR A 112 12.76 34.97 -44.68
CA THR A 112 12.49 35.42 -46.05
C THR A 112 12.39 36.92 -46.07
N ALA A 113 13.40 37.53 -46.68
CA ALA A 113 13.40 38.90 -47.13
C ALA A 113 12.32 39.15 -48.19
N ARG A 114 12.03 40.45 -48.37
CA ARG A 114 11.73 41.14 -49.64
C ARG A 114 10.30 41.68 -49.80
N VAL A 115 10.26 42.99 -50.08
CA VAL A 115 9.48 43.72 -51.11
C VAL A 115 8.67 44.92 -50.58
N LYS A 116 9.17 46.10 -50.99
CA LYS A 116 8.53 47.35 -51.45
C LYS A 116 7.05 47.60 -51.16
N ARG A 117 6.78 48.86 -50.80
CA ARG A 117 5.82 49.84 -51.39
C ARG A 117 5.70 50.99 -50.37
N SER A 118 5.58 52.28 -50.67
CA SER A 118 5.60 53.10 -51.88
C SER A 118 5.70 54.54 -51.38
#